data_AF-A0A962NJZ0-F1
#
_entry.id   AF-A0A962NJZ0-F1
#
_cell.length_a   1.000
_cell.length_b   1.000
_cell.length_c   1.000
_cell.angle_alpha   90.00
_cell.angle_beta   90.00
_cell.angle_gamma   90.00
#
_symmetry.space_group_name_H-M   'P 1'
#
loop_
_entity.id
_entity.type
_entity.pdbx_description
1 polymer ?
#
loop_
_entity_poly.entity_id
_entity_poly.type
_entity_poly.pdbx_seq_one_letter_code
_entity_poly.pdbx_strand_id
1 'polypeptide(L)'
;MRGFQECPSEQYRSLSAQQGLMVDEAQLEVLDALDSLYERLILQTGTGRFASGGIYLWGPVGRGKSLLMNLFLASLPPALQLRLHFHHFMARVHKRLFLASGSAEPLAVVADQLAAESKVLCFDEFYVTDIADAMLLYRLLDALFQRDVTLVATSNIPIHNLYEGGLHRDRFEPAIALLQQQLMELELSGPVDYRLTRDVGEQTYYLAKEADFPALFARLTSSAAGSELPVTVCQRPLPVVRQVGKCVWFTFADLCEGPRSQLDYMEIADQFDVVLISGVPAFSGAVTSQIKARGTEDSALGVSTGSRTVVSAPHDNAARRFISLVDELYARQ
;
A
#
# COMPACT_ATOMS: atom_id res chain seq x y z
N MET A 1 19.78 -9.74 30.67
CA MET A 1 18.35 -10.05 30.89
C MET A 1 17.62 -9.79 29.58
N ARG A 2 17.22 -10.83 28.84
CA ARG A 2 16.32 -10.65 27.69
C ARG A 2 14.96 -10.29 28.29
N GLY A 3 14.52 -9.04 28.16
CA GLY A 3 13.13 -8.70 28.44
C GLY A 3 12.31 -9.48 27.42
N PHE A 4 11.55 -10.47 27.87
CA PHE A 4 10.62 -11.17 26.99
C PHE A 4 9.58 -10.13 26.55
N GLN A 5 9.53 -9.84 25.25
CA GLN A 5 8.44 -9.07 24.66
C GLN A 5 7.19 -9.96 24.71
N GLU A 6 6.09 -9.43 25.24
CA GLU A 6 4.78 -10.11 25.29
C GLU A 6 4.36 -10.56 23.89
N CYS A 7 3.70 -11.73 23.78
CA CYS A 7 3.21 -12.19 22.49
C CYS A 7 2.02 -11.31 22.00
N PRO A 8 1.68 -11.35 20.70
CA PRO A 8 0.60 -10.54 20.15
C PRO A 8 -0.74 -10.66 20.89
N SER A 9 -1.14 -11.89 21.27
CA SER A 9 -2.42 -12.11 21.97
C SER A 9 -2.42 -11.58 23.41
N GLU A 10 -1.29 -11.63 24.13
CA GLU A 10 -1.12 -11.03 25.46
C GLU A 10 -1.28 -9.51 25.38
N GLN A 11 -0.61 -8.88 24.42
CA GLN A 11 -0.73 -7.44 24.20
C GLN A 11 -2.17 -7.04 23.82
N TYR A 12 -2.83 -7.83 22.98
CA TYR A 12 -4.23 -7.59 22.60
C TYR A 12 -5.17 -7.63 23.81
N ARG A 13 -5.02 -8.62 24.70
CA ARG A 13 -5.83 -8.73 25.93
C ARG A 13 -5.60 -7.54 26.86
N SER A 14 -4.34 -7.13 27.04
CA SER A 14 -3.97 -5.95 27.82
C SER A 14 -4.60 -4.67 27.25
N LEU A 15 -4.51 -4.46 25.93
CA LEU A 15 -5.12 -3.33 25.25
C LEU A 15 -6.65 -3.33 25.39
N SER A 16 -7.28 -4.49 25.20
CA SER A 16 -8.73 -4.64 25.29
C SER A 16 -9.25 -4.34 26.70
N ALA A 17 -8.52 -4.79 27.73
CA ALA A 17 -8.84 -4.49 29.12
C ALA A 17 -8.69 -3.01 29.47
N GLN A 18 -7.67 -2.33 28.93
CA GLN A 18 -7.44 -0.90 29.18
C GLN A 18 -8.43 0.01 28.45
N GLN A 19 -8.80 -0.34 27.21
CA GLN A 19 -9.65 0.49 26.36
C GLN A 19 -11.13 0.07 26.35
N GLY A 20 -11.48 -0.99 27.09
CA GLY A 20 -12.85 -1.52 27.13
C GLY A 20 -13.32 -2.04 25.77
N LEU A 21 -12.40 -2.49 24.92
CA LEU A 21 -12.74 -2.99 23.58
C LEU A 21 -13.43 -4.35 23.68
N MET A 22 -14.50 -4.55 22.90
CA MET A 22 -15.06 -5.89 22.73
C MET A 22 -14.07 -6.75 21.94
N VAL A 23 -13.82 -7.94 22.48
CA VAL A 23 -13.00 -8.97 21.83
C VAL A 23 -13.72 -9.46 20.58
N ASP A 24 -13.04 -9.42 19.43
CA ASP A 24 -13.55 -9.92 18.16
C ASP A 24 -13.00 -11.32 17.89
N GLU A 25 -13.88 -12.32 17.76
CA GLU A 25 -13.52 -13.70 17.49
C GLU A 25 -12.69 -13.84 16.20
N ALA A 26 -12.97 -13.03 15.18
CA ALA A 26 -12.20 -13.04 13.93
C ALA A 26 -10.77 -12.55 14.13
N GLN A 27 -10.53 -11.67 15.12
CA GLN A 27 -9.18 -11.23 15.47
C GLN A 27 -8.43 -12.28 16.30
N LEU A 28 -9.13 -13.08 17.11
CA LEU A 28 -8.50 -14.14 17.93
C LEU A 28 -7.83 -15.22 17.08
N GLU A 29 -8.47 -15.68 16.00
CA GLU A 29 -7.86 -16.67 15.09
C GLU A 29 -6.57 -16.13 14.46
N VAL A 30 -6.56 -14.86 14.07
CA VAL A 30 -5.36 -14.21 13.52
C VAL A 30 -4.28 -14.04 14.60
N LEU A 31 -4.67 -13.70 15.83
CA LEU A 31 -3.72 -13.60 16.94
C LEU A 31 -3.06 -14.94 17.25
N ASP A 32 -3.79 -16.05 17.23
CA ASP A 32 -3.22 -17.38 17.41
C ASP A 32 -2.16 -17.72 16.34
N ALA A 33 -2.42 -17.31 15.09
CA ALA A 33 -1.45 -17.45 14.01
C ALA A 33 -0.22 -16.55 14.20
N LEU A 34 -0.41 -15.29 14.61
CA LEU A 34 0.68 -14.35 14.88
C LEU A 34 1.53 -14.79 16.08
N ASP A 35 0.91 -15.31 17.14
CA ASP A 35 1.58 -15.89 18.31
C ASP A 35 2.46 -17.07 17.89
N SER A 36 1.90 -18.00 17.13
CA SER A 36 2.66 -19.16 16.66
C SER A 36 3.82 -18.76 15.72
N LEU A 37 3.66 -17.68 14.94
CA LEU A 37 4.75 -17.11 14.14
C LEU A 37 5.82 -16.44 15.02
N TYR A 38 5.42 -15.71 16.05
CA TYR A 38 6.31 -15.10 17.04
C TYR A 38 7.14 -16.17 17.77
N GLU A 39 6.52 -17.26 18.23
CA GLU A 39 7.22 -18.36 18.90
C GLU A 39 8.29 -18.97 18.00
N ARG A 40 7.97 -19.20 16.73
CA ARG A 40 8.93 -19.71 15.73
C ARG A 40 10.12 -18.77 15.55
N LEU A 41 9.87 -17.47 15.44
CA LEU A 41 10.90 -16.47 15.14
C LEU A 41 11.78 -16.13 16.35
N ILE A 42 11.19 -16.02 17.53
CA ILE A 42 11.85 -15.47 18.73
C ILE A 42 12.26 -16.57 19.72
N LEU A 43 11.35 -17.51 19.98
CA LEU A 43 11.61 -18.59 20.94
C LEU A 43 12.31 -19.77 20.26
N GLN A 44 12.31 -19.83 18.92
CA GLN A 44 12.81 -20.96 18.13
C GLN A 44 12.12 -22.27 18.52
N THR A 45 10.88 -22.15 19.03
CA THR A 45 10.00 -23.24 19.42
C THR A 45 8.82 -23.30 18.45
N GLY A 46 8.25 -24.49 18.28
CA GLY A 46 7.10 -24.71 17.41
C GLY A 46 7.46 -25.58 16.21
N THR A 47 6.83 -26.74 16.12
CA THR A 47 6.98 -27.68 15.00
C THR A 47 5.68 -27.75 14.22
N GLY A 48 5.63 -27.08 13.06
CA GLY A 48 4.85 -27.60 11.94
C GLY A 48 3.44 -27.07 11.68
N ARG A 49 3.18 -25.77 11.79
CA ARG A 49 1.88 -25.20 11.33
C ARG A 49 1.96 -24.16 10.19
N PHE A 50 3.14 -23.65 9.86
CA PHE A 50 3.29 -22.64 8.81
C PHE A 50 4.03 -23.20 7.60
N ALA A 51 3.51 -22.89 6.41
CA ALA A 51 4.37 -22.76 5.26
C ALA A 51 5.47 -21.74 5.61
N SER A 52 6.70 -22.05 5.26
CA SER A 52 7.92 -21.38 5.73
C SER A 52 7.94 -19.85 5.60
N GLY A 53 7.11 -19.25 4.76
CA GLY A 53 7.21 -17.86 4.34
C GLY A 53 6.49 -16.80 5.19
N GLY A 54 5.42 -17.12 5.95
CA GLY A 54 4.76 -16.16 6.85
C GLY A 54 3.23 -16.06 6.72
N ILE A 55 2.65 -14.86 6.86
CA ILE A 55 1.19 -14.64 6.99
C ILE A 55 0.69 -13.57 6.02
N TYR A 56 -0.45 -13.82 5.37
CA TYR A 56 -1.16 -12.85 4.55
C TYR A 56 -2.55 -12.60 5.14
N LEU A 57 -2.73 -11.43 5.75
CA LEU A 57 -4.00 -11.01 6.35
C LEU A 57 -4.78 -10.15 5.36
N TRP A 58 -5.99 -10.57 5.00
CA TRP A 58 -6.83 -9.79 4.11
C TRP A 58 -8.24 -9.59 4.66
N GLY A 59 -8.96 -8.61 4.14
CA GLY A 59 -10.35 -8.35 4.50
C GLY A 59 -10.74 -6.90 4.25
N PRO A 60 -12.00 -6.51 4.44
CA PRO A 60 -12.45 -5.15 4.18
C PRO A 60 -11.69 -4.07 4.97
N VAL A 61 -11.85 -2.81 4.55
CA VAL A 61 -11.34 -1.65 5.31
C VAL A 61 -11.98 -1.59 6.70
N GLY A 62 -11.22 -1.08 7.69
CA GLY A 62 -11.75 -0.86 9.04
C GLY A 62 -11.79 -2.08 9.96
N ARG A 63 -11.31 -3.26 9.53
CA ARG A 63 -11.38 -4.51 10.32
C ARG A 63 -10.30 -4.69 11.40
N GLY A 64 -9.35 -3.76 11.50
CA GLY A 64 -8.27 -3.84 12.50
C GLY A 64 -7.00 -4.57 12.03
N LYS A 65 -6.82 -4.81 10.72
CA LYS A 65 -5.60 -5.43 10.18
C LYS A 65 -4.32 -4.72 10.62
N SER A 66 -4.29 -3.39 10.55
CA SER A 66 -3.14 -2.59 10.98
C SER A 66 -2.91 -2.65 12.49
N LEU A 67 -3.96 -2.84 13.30
CA LEU A 67 -3.82 -3.06 14.75
C LEU A 67 -3.12 -4.40 15.02
N LEU A 68 -3.55 -5.47 14.36
CA LEU A 68 -2.92 -6.80 14.49
C LEU A 68 -1.47 -6.78 14.02
N MET A 69 -1.18 -6.07 12.92
CA MET A 69 0.18 -5.82 12.47
C MET A 69 1.01 -5.05 13.51
N ASN A 70 0.45 -4.02 14.16
CA ASN A 70 1.14 -3.26 15.21
C ASN A 70 1.52 -4.16 16.40
N LEU A 71 0.59 -5.00 16.86
CA LEU A 71 0.81 -5.90 17.99
C LEU A 71 1.92 -6.90 17.66
N PHE A 72 1.90 -7.49 16.47
CA PHE A 72 2.96 -8.38 16.01
C PHE A 72 4.33 -7.70 15.99
N LEU A 73 4.42 -6.49 15.43
CA LEU A 73 5.68 -5.75 15.38
C LEU A 73 6.19 -5.35 16.77
N ALA A 74 5.29 -5.03 17.70
CA ALA A 74 5.65 -4.68 19.07
C ALA A 74 6.21 -5.89 19.84
N SER A 75 5.83 -7.11 19.45
CA SER A 75 6.39 -8.36 19.99
C SER A 75 7.79 -8.70 19.46
N LEU A 76 8.25 -8.07 18.37
CA LEU A 76 9.55 -8.40 17.76
C LEU A 76 10.65 -7.39 18.12
N PRO A 77 11.93 -7.81 18.15
CA PRO A 77 13.04 -6.89 18.28
C PRO A 77 13.10 -5.93 17.08
N PRO A 78 13.28 -4.61 17.28
CA PRO A 78 13.30 -3.63 16.19
C PRO A 78 14.34 -3.93 15.10
N ALA A 79 15.48 -4.53 15.46
CA ALA A 79 16.53 -4.89 14.52
C ALA A 79 16.20 -6.11 13.62
N LEU A 80 15.14 -6.87 13.93
CA LEU A 80 14.75 -8.05 13.17
C LEU A 80 13.75 -7.72 12.04
N GLN A 81 13.01 -6.62 12.20
CA GLN A 81 11.82 -6.31 11.41
C GLN A 81 11.98 -5.04 10.57
N LEU A 82 11.29 -5.03 9.42
CA LEU A 82 11.14 -3.84 8.60
C LEU A 82 9.68 -3.74 8.18
N ARG A 83 9.01 -2.65 8.58
CA ARG A 83 7.64 -2.36 8.21
C ARG A 83 7.56 -1.20 7.23
N LEU A 84 6.88 -1.39 6.10
CA LEU A 84 6.66 -0.37 5.08
C LEU A 84 5.33 -0.64 4.36
N HIS A 85 4.73 0.39 3.75
CA HIS A 85 3.72 0.14 2.72
C HIS A 85 4.38 -0.52 1.50
N PHE A 86 3.66 -1.40 0.81
CA PHE A 86 4.22 -2.21 -0.28
C PHE A 86 4.87 -1.37 -1.40
N HIS A 87 4.25 -0.25 -1.79
CA HIS A 87 4.79 0.61 -2.85
C HIS A 87 6.08 1.34 -2.44
N HIS A 88 6.23 1.75 -1.17
CA HIS A 88 7.50 2.29 -0.65
C HIS A 88 8.61 1.25 -0.71
N PHE A 89 8.28 0.00 -0.38
CA PHE A 89 9.22 -1.11 -0.52
C PHE A 89 9.64 -1.31 -1.98
N MET A 90 8.69 -1.32 -2.93
CA MET A 90 9.01 -1.46 -4.36
C MET A 90 9.84 -0.29 -4.89
N ALA A 91 9.56 0.95 -4.49
CA ALA A 91 10.37 2.11 -4.84
C ALA A 91 11.84 1.95 -4.39
N ARG A 92 12.04 1.41 -3.17
CA ARG A 92 13.37 1.09 -2.64
C ARG A 92 14.06 0.00 -3.45
N VAL A 93 13.34 -1.06 -3.80
CA VAL A 93 13.85 -2.16 -4.63
C VAL A 93 14.31 -1.64 -5.98
N HIS A 94 13.50 -0.85 -6.69
CA HIS A 94 13.87 -0.25 -7.98
C HIS A 94 15.11 0.62 -7.87
N LYS A 95 15.22 1.44 -6.82
CA LYS A 95 16.43 2.25 -6.57
C LYS A 95 17.67 1.37 -6.38
N ARG A 96 17.58 0.29 -5.60
CA ARG A 96 18.70 -0.64 -5.39
C ARG A 96 19.05 -1.42 -6.65
N LEU A 97 18.06 -1.84 -7.43
CA LEU A 97 18.28 -2.49 -8.73
C LEU A 97 19.02 -1.57 -9.70
N PHE A 98 18.64 -0.28 -9.75
CA PHE A 98 19.34 0.71 -10.55
C PHE A 98 20.82 0.86 -10.11
N LEU A 99 21.09 0.90 -8.81
CA LEU A 99 22.45 0.98 -8.28
C LEU A 99 23.27 -0.31 -8.47
N ALA A 100 22.61 -1.47 -8.48
CA ALA A 100 23.21 -2.76 -8.76
C ALA A 100 23.30 -3.07 -10.26
N SER A 101 22.91 -2.13 -11.13
CA SER A 101 23.00 -2.26 -12.58
C SER A 101 24.45 -2.52 -13.00
N GLY A 102 24.65 -3.51 -13.87
CA GLY A 102 25.98 -3.98 -14.28
C GLY A 102 26.53 -5.16 -13.47
N SER A 103 25.86 -5.56 -12.38
CA SER A 103 26.11 -6.88 -11.77
C SER A 103 25.46 -7.99 -12.61
N ALA A 104 26.02 -9.21 -12.55
CA ALA A 104 25.48 -10.35 -13.30
C ALA A 104 24.06 -10.72 -12.85
N GLU A 105 23.77 -10.59 -11.55
CA GLU A 105 22.47 -10.89 -10.96
C GLU A 105 22.01 -9.78 -10.01
N PRO A 106 21.55 -8.63 -10.52
CA PRO A 106 21.20 -7.47 -9.70
C PRO A 106 20.13 -7.78 -8.65
N LEU A 107 19.15 -8.61 -9.00
CA LEU A 107 18.08 -8.98 -8.07
C LEU A 107 18.59 -9.80 -6.88
N ALA A 108 19.54 -10.72 -7.11
CA ALA A 108 20.13 -11.51 -6.05
C ALA A 108 20.89 -10.61 -5.07
N VAL A 109 21.66 -9.65 -5.61
CA VAL A 109 22.36 -8.64 -4.79
C VAL A 109 21.37 -7.82 -3.96
N VAL A 110 20.25 -7.39 -4.54
CA VAL A 110 19.22 -6.64 -3.80
C VAL A 110 18.57 -7.51 -2.72
N ALA A 111 18.29 -8.78 -3.01
CA ALA A 111 17.74 -9.72 -2.04
C ALA A 111 18.71 -9.98 -0.88
N ASP A 112 20.02 -10.11 -1.15
CA ASP A 112 21.06 -10.23 -0.12
C ASP A 112 21.08 -9.00 0.80
N GLN A 113 21.05 -7.80 0.21
CA GLN A 113 21.03 -6.55 0.96
C GLN A 113 19.77 -6.42 1.83
N LEU A 114 18.61 -6.81 1.33
CA LEU A 114 17.35 -6.77 2.09
C LEU A 114 17.36 -7.82 3.22
N ALA A 115 17.81 -9.04 2.95
CA ALA A 115 17.85 -10.12 3.93
C ALA A 115 18.92 -9.90 5.03
N ALA A 116 19.95 -9.10 4.75
CA ALA A 116 20.93 -8.64 5.73
C ALA A 116 20.37 -7.52 6.63
N GLU A 117 19.43 -6.72 6.12
CA GLU A 117 18.83 -5.62 6.85
C GLU A 117 17.68 -6.08 7.76
N SER A 118 16.87 -7.03 7.31
CA SER A 118 15.73 -7.53 8.08
C SER A 118 15.43 -9.00 7.73
N LYS A 119 14.97 -9.75 8.74
CA LYS A 119 14.49 -11.12 8.59
C LYS A 119 12.97 -11.23 8.58
N VAL A 120 12.27 -10.16 8.95
CA VAL A 120 10.80 -10.10 8.95
C VAL A 120 10.36 -8.84 8.23
N LEU A 121 9.85 -9.00 7.01
CA LEU A 121 9.23 -7.93 6.25
C LEU A 121 7.75 -7.86 6.58
N CYS A 122 7.29 -6.68 6.98
CA CYS A 122 5.90 -6.41 7.29
C CYS A 122 5.36 -5.39 6.28
N PHE A 123 4.51 -5.85 5.36
CA PHE A 123 3.90 -4.98 4.36
C PHE A 123 2.50 -4.56 4.77
N ASP A 124 2.29 -3.26 4.88
CA ASP A 124 0.95 -2.70 4.87
C ASP A 124 0.48 -2.48 3.43
N GLU A 125 -0.83 -2.67 3.23
CA GLU A 125 -1.50 -2.39 1.96
C GLU A 125 -0.84 -3.10 0.77
N PHE A 126 -0.65 -4.41 0.91
CA PHE A 126 -0.12 -5.26 -0.15
C PHE A 126 -1.09 -5.30 -1.33
N TYR A 127 -0.84 -4.43 -2.30
CA TYR A 127 -1.66 -4.25 -3.48
C TYR A 127 -0.77 -3.93 -4.68
N VAL A 128 -0.93 -4.70 -5.75
CA VAL A 128 -0.10 -4.62 -6.96
C VAL A 128 -0.95 -4.10 -8.11
N THR A 129 -0.55 -2.99 -8.70
CA THR A 129 -1.21 -2.39 -9.89
C THR A 129 -0.26 -2.07 -11.02
N ASP A 130 1.01 -1.82 -10.71
CA ASP A 130 2.02 -1.51 -11.69
C ASP A 130 2.57 -2.79 -12.35
N ILE A 131 2.79 -2.73 -13.67
CA ILE A 131 3.30 -3.88 -14.42
C ILE A 131 4.77 -4.17 -14.10
N ALA A 132 5.61 -3.16 -13.90
CA ALA A 132 7.02 -3.36 -13.58
C ALA A 132 7.14 -4.06 -12.22
N ASP A 133 6.34 -3.66 -11.25
CA ASP A 133 6.27 -4.32 -9.94
C ASP A 133 5.78 -5.77 -10.08
N ALA A 134 4.70 -5.99 -10.81
CA ALA A 134 4.15 -7.33 -11.05
C ALA A 134 5.18 -8.28 -11.69
N MET A 135 5.93 -7.81 -12.69
CA MET A 135 6.94 -8.64 -13.37
C MET A 135 8.15 -8.96 -12.47
N LEU A 136 8.44 -8.13 -11.48
CA LEU A 136 9.57 -8.30 -10.57
C LEU A 136 9.23 -9.19 -9.37
N LEU A 137 7.99 -9.12 -8.89
CA LEU A 137 7.59 -9.57 -7.56
C LEU A 137 7.87 -11.05 -7.31
N TYR A 138 7.56 -11.92 -8.27
CA TYR A 138 7.80 -13.36 -8.14
C TYR A 138 9.27 -13.65 -7.81
N ARG A 139 10.18 -13.16 -8.65
CA ARG A 139 11.62 -13.45 -8.51
C ARG A 139 12.19 -12.83 -7.23
N LEU A 140 11.69 -11.67 -6.83
CA LEU A 140 12.14 -10.99 -5.62
C LEU A 140 11.73 -11.76 -4.37
N LEU A 141 10.44 -12.11 -4.26
CA LEU A 141 9.93 -12.84 -3.11
C LEU A 141 10.53 -14.24 -3.02
N ASP A 142 10.69 -14.95 -4.13
CA ASP A 142 11.36 -16.25 -4.17
C ASP A 142 12.80 -16.15 -3.64
N ALA A 143 13.56 -15.16 -4.11
CA ALA A 143 14.91 -14.91 -3.63
C ALA A 143 14.96 -14.54 -2.13
N LEU A 144 13.97 -13.82 -1.61
CA LEU A 144 13.87 -13.47 -0.19
C LEU A 144 13.52 -14.70 0.67
N PHE A 145 12.56 -15.53 0.24
CA PHE A 145 12.20 -16.76 0.95
C PHE A 145 13.37 -17.76 1.00
N GLN A 146 14.16 -17.87 -0.07
CA GLN A 146 15.39 -18.68 -0.09
C GLN A 146 16.47 -18.20 0.90
N ARG A 147 16.33 -16.97 1.44
CA ARG A 147 17.23 -16.36 2.43
C ARG A 147 16.61 -16.33 3.84
N ASP A 148 15.58 -17.15 4.04
CA ASP A 148 14.81 -17.27 5.28
C ASP A 148 14.17 -15.95 5.74
N VAL A 149 13.83 -15.05 4.80
CA VAL A 149 13.07 -13.85 5.11
C VAL A 149 11.60 -14.23 5.25
N THR A 150 11.01 -13.88 6.39
CA THR A 150 9.57 -14.05 6.65
C THR A 150 8.80 -12.81 6.17
N LEU A 151 7.63 -13.01 5.60
CA LEU A 151 6.72 -11.96 5.15
C LEU A 151 5.41 -12.01 5.96
N VAL A 152 5.04 -10.88 6.56
CA VAL A 152 3.69 -10.63 7.07
C VAL A 152 3.08 -9.49 6.25
N ALA A 153 1.91 -9.69 5.66
CA ALA A 153 1.28 -8.70 4.80
C ALA A 153 -0.16 -8.43 5.20
N THR A 154 -0.62 -7.17 5.07
CA THR A 154 -2.03 -6.81 5.16
C THR A 154 -2.58 -6.35 3.81
N SER A 155 -3.80 -6.75 3.45
CA SER A 155 -4.44 -6.31 2.20
C SER A 155 -5.96 -6.18 2.32
N ASN A 156 -6.58 -5.53 1.35
CA ASN A 156 -8.04 -5.50 1.19
C ASN A 156 -8.57 -6.55 0.22
N ILE A 157 -7.68 -7.29 -0.46
CA ILE A 157 -8.03 -8.34 -1.42
C ILE A 157 -7.29 -9.63 -1.10
N PRO A 158 -7.86 -10.80 -1.42
CA PRO A 158 -7.19 -12.08 -1.25
C PRO A 158 -6.07 -12.27 -2.28
N ILE A 159 -5.14 -13.19 -2.01
CA ILE A 159 -3.94 -13.43 -2.82
C ILE A 159 -4.29 -13.76 -4.27
N HIS A 160 -5.31 -14.60 -4.49
CA HIS A 160 -5.73 -15.01 -5.83
C HIS A 160 -6.26 -13.85 -6.70
N ASN A 161 -6.69 -12.74 -6.08
CA ASN A 161 -7.18 -11.55 -6.77
C ASN A 161 -6.11 -10.46 -6.95
N LEU A 162 -4.87 -10.70 -6.49
CA LEU A 162 -3.78 -9.77 -6.73
C LEU A 162 -3.54 -9.58 -8.24
N TYR A 163 -3.33 -8.32 -8.62
CA TYR A 163 -3.13 -7.91 -10.01
C TYR A 163 -4.28 -8.32 -10.97
N GLU A 164 -5.50 -8.47 -10.44
CA GLU A 164 -6.67 -8.74 -11.25
C GLU A 164 -6.91 -7.65 -12.30
N GLY A 165 -7.21 -8.09 -13.51
CA GLY A 165 -7.40 -7.18 -14.63
C GLY A 165 -6.09 -6.63 -15.23
N GLY A 166 -4.95 -6.85 -14.57
CA GLY A 166 -3.63 -6.37 -14.97
C GLY A 166 -3.19 -6.78 -16.38
N LEU A 167 -2.23 -6.03 -16.93
CA LEU A 167 -1.66 -6.32 -18.23
C LEU A 167 -0.69 -7.51 -18.10
N HIS A 168 -0.86 -8.54 -18.92
CA HIS A 168 -0.09 -9.79 -18.81
C HIS A 168 -0.19 -10.48 -17.43
N ARG A 169 -1.40 -10.56 -16.85
CA ARG A 169 -1.65 -11.23 -15.56
C ARG A 169 -1.14 -12.67 -15.53
N ASP A 170 -1.12 -13.36 -16.67
CA ASP A 170 -0.52 -14.70 -16.83
C ASP A 170 0.94 -14.75 -16.33
N ARG A 171 1.72 -13.68 -16.54
CA ARG A 171 3.10 -13.58 -16.04
C ARG A 171 3.19 -13.31 -14.55
N PHE A 172 2.10 -12.89 -13.91
CA PHE A 172 2.00 -12.66 -12.47
C PHE A 172 1.48 -13.89 -11.71
N GLU A 173 0.84 -14.84 -12.39
CA GLU A 173 0.36 -16.09 -11.78
C GLU A 173 1.43 -16.86 -10.97
N PRO A 174 2.72 -16.91 -11.39
CA PRO A 174 3.77 -17.50 -10.56
C PRO A 174 3.94 -16.81 -9.20
N ALA A 175 3.75 -15.49 -9.12
CA ALA A 175 3.80 -14.75 -7.84
C ALA A 175 2.62 -15.14 -6.94
N ILE A 176 1.41 -15.26 -7.51
CA ILE A 176 0.22 -15.72 -6.78
C ILE A 176 0.45 -17.11 -6.23
N ALA A 177 0.92 -18.05 -7.06
CA ALA A 177 1.19 -19.43 -6.65
C ALA A 177 2.25 -19.49 -5.54
N LEU A 178 3.33 -18.71 -5.66
CA LEU A 178 4.37 -18.62 -4.63
C LEU A 178 3.80 -18.09 -3.31
N LEU A 179 3.00 -17.02 -3.34
CA LEU A 179 2.39 -16.44 -2.14
C LEU A 179 1.44 -17.43 -1.47
N GLN A 180 0.59 -18.13 -2.23
CA GLN A 180 -0.32 -19.16 -1.71
C GLN A 180 0.43 -20.37 -1.14
N GLN A 181 1.58 -20.71 -1.71
CA GLN A 181 2.42 -21.79 -1.21
C GLN A 181 3.16 -21.41 0.08
N GLN A 182 3.65 -20.17 0.18
CA GLN A 182 4.56 -19.73 1.23
C GLN A 182 3.86 -19.05 2.41
N LEU A 183 2.68 -18.46 2.21
CA LEU A 183 1.97 -17.70 3.23
C LEU A 183 0.70 -18.43 3.70
N MET A 184 0.43 -18.33 5.00
CA MET A 184 -0.88 -18.63 5.55
C MET A 184 -1.82 -17.46 5.26
N GLU A 185 -2.80 -17.66 4.39
CA GLU A 185 -3.83 -16.67 4.07
C GLU A 185 -4.95 -16.71 5.11
N LEU A 186 -5.23 -15.58 5.75
CA LEU A 186 -6.26 -15.41 6.78
C LEU A 186 -7.19 -14.25 6.42
N GLU A 187 -8.48 -14.52 6.43
CA GLU A 187 -9.51 -13.51 6.19
C GLU A 187 -9.99 -12.89 7.52
N LEU A 188 -10.00 -11.56 7.59
CA LEU A 188 -10.55 -10.80 8.70
C LEU A 188 -11.86 -10.14 8.27
N SER A 189 -12.95 -10.89 8.41
CA SER A 189 -14.30 -10.52 7.97
C SER A 189 -15.26 -10.16 9.11
N GLY A 190 -14.73 -9.81 10.30
CA GLY A 190 -15.52 -9.37 11.45
C GLY A 190 -16.50 -8.22 11.13
N PRO A 191 -17.65 -8.12 11.81
CA PRO A 191 -18.71 -7.16 11.44
C PRO A 191 -18.35 -5.71 11.78
N VAL A 192 -17.42 -5.49 12.71
CA VAL A 192 -17.10 -4.17 13.28
C VAL A 192 -16.18 -3.37 12.36
N ASP A 193 -16.53 -2.11 12.09
CA ASP A 193 -15.62 -1.12 11.49
C ASP A 193 -15.05 -0.23 12.60
N TYR A 194 -13.81 -0.51 13.00
CA TYR A 194 -13.11 0.17 14.10
C TYR A 194 -12.73 1.63 13.79
N ARG A 195 -13.00 2.13 12.57
CA ARG A 195 -12.84 3.55 12.26
C ARG A 195 -13.99 4.39 12.83
N LEU A 196 -15.18 3.81 12.95
CA LEU A 196 -16.38 4.48 13.46
C LEU A 196 -16.35 4.74 14.98
N THR A 197 -15.38 4.14 15.68
CA THR A 197 -15.18 4.31 17.12
C THR A 197 -14.20 5.42 17.49
N ARG A 198 -13.58 6.10 16.51
CA ARG A 198 -12.68 7.25 16.74
C ARG A 198 -13.43 8.57 16.57
N ASP A 199 -13.01 9.57 17.34
CA ASP A 199 -13.49 10.94 17.20
C ASP A 199 -13.15 11.46 15.79
N VAL A 200 -14.15 11.99 15.10
CA VAL A 200 -13.95 12.58 13.77
C VAL A 200 -13.18 13.88 13.98
N GLY A 201 -11.99 13.99 13.39
CA GLY A 201 -11.16 15.18 13.48
C GLY A 201 -11.84 16.43 12.89
N GLU A 202 -11.06 17.51 12.75
CA GLU A 202 -11.54 18.72 12.10
C GLU A 202 -12.09 18.45 10.69
N GLN A 203 -13.04 19.27 10.24
CA GLN A 203 -13.65 19.13 8.91
C GLN A 203 -12.59 19.27 7.80
N THR A 204 -12.30 18.16 7.12
CA THR A 204 -11.31 18.08 6.02
C THR A 204 -11.91 18.06 4.62
N TYR A 205 -13.23 17.95 4.49
CA TYR A 205 -13.92 17.99 3.19
C TYR A 205 -15.12 18.95 3.21
N TYR A 206 -15.46 19.46 2.02
CA TYR A 206 -16.49 20.47 1.82
C TYR A 206 -17.27 20.14 0.54
N LEU A 207 -18.60 20.20 0.57
CA LEU A 207 -19.40 20.03 -0.64
C LEU A 207 -19.38 21.32 -1.47
N ALA A 208 -19.74 21.20 -2.76
CA ALA A 208 -19.72 22.33 -3.67
C ALA A 208 -20.54 23.51 -3.11
N LYS A 209 -19.92 24.70 -3.05
CA LYS A 209 -20.41 25.96 -2.47
C LYS A 209 -20.27 26.12 -0.95
N GLU A 210 -19.78 25.10 -0.23
CA GLU A 210 -19.57 25.17 1.23
C GLU A 210 -18.21 25.75 1.64
N ALA A 211 -17.26 25.83 0.71
CA ALA A 211 -15.91 26.35 0.99
C ALA A 211 -15.46 27.44 0.01
N ASP A 212 -14.96 28.52 0.57
CA ASP A 212 -14.11 29.50 -0.11
C ASP A 212 -12.64 29.04 0.03
N PHE A 213 -12.16 28.29 -0.96
CA PHE A 213 -10.77 27.78 -0.97
C PHE A 213 -9.72 28.91 -0.90
N PRO A 214 -9.87 30.04 -1.62
CA PRO A 214 -9.00 31.20 -1.41
C PRO A 214 -8.93 31.68 0.05
N ALA A 215 -10.08 31.82 0.73
CA ALA A 215 -10.13 32.22 2.14
C ALA A 215 -9.52 31.15 3.07
N LEU A 216 -9.81 29.88 2.79
CA LEU A 216 -9.22 28.74 3.52
C LEU A 216 -7.70 28.71 3.38
N PHE A 217 -7.18 28.88 2.16
CA PHE A 217 -5.75 28.94 1.88
C PHE A 217 -5.09 30.10 2.63
N ALA A 218 -5.69 31.29 2.60
CA ALA A 218 -5.18 32.45 3.33
C ALA A 218 -5.16 32.22 4.85
N ARG A 219 -6.19 31.55 5.39
CA ARG A 219 -6.25 31.17 6.81
C ARG A 219 -5.15 30.18 7.19
N LEU A 220 -4.95 29.14 6.38
CA LEU A 220 -3.97 28.07 6.65
C LEU A 220 -2.52 28.56 6.53
N THR A 221 -2.26 29.51 5.63
CA THR A 221 -0.91 30.03 5.37
C THR A 221 -0.62 31.34 6.09
N SER A 222 -1.63 31.94 6.74
CA SER A 222 -1.59 33.32 7.24
C SER A 222 -1.20 34.36 6.16
N SER A 223 -1.39 34.03 4.87
CA SER A 223 -1.06 34.87 3.71
C SER A 223 -2.00 34.62 2.53
N ALA A 224 -2.61 35.68 1.99
CA ALA A 224 -3.34 35.57 0.73
C ALA A 224 -2.41 35.48 -0.50
N ALA A 225 -1.17 35.93 -0.36
CA ALA A 225 -0.16 35.91 -1.43
C ALA A 225 0.53 34.56 -1.47
N GLY A 226 0.71 34.02 -2.69
CA GLY A 226 1.46 32.80 -2.94
C GLY A 226 1.89 32.70 -4.40
N SER A 227 2.81 31.78 -4.68
CA SER A 227 3.27 31.54 -6.05
C SER A 227 2.24 30.70 -6.80
N GLU A 228 1.99 31.05 -8.06
CA GLU A 228 1.20 30.26 -9.01
C GLU A 228 2.12 29.47 -9.97
N LEU A 229 3.43 29.54 -9.75
CA LEU A 229 4.40 28.78 -10.53
C LEU A 229 4.29 27.28 -10.22
N PRO A 230 4.35 26.40 -11.24
CA PRO A 230 4.34 24.96 -11.06
C PRO A 230 5.39 24.49 -10.06
N VAL A 231 5.04 23.45 -9.29
CA VAL A 231 5.99 22.73 -8.43
C VAL A 231 6.65 21.62 -9.24
N THR A 232 7.86 21.22 -8.86
CA THR A 232 8.54 20.08 -9.49
C THR A 232 8.25 18.83 -8.66
N VAL A 233 7.65 17.82 -9.30
CA VAL A 233 7.38 16.50 -8.72
C VAL A 233 7.93 15.46 -9.68
N CYS A 234 8.82 14.59 -9.20
CA CYS A 234 9.50 13.55 -9.96
C CYS A 234 10.18 14.14 -11.22
N GLN A 235 10.86 15.27 -11.07
CA GLN A 235 11.53 16.02 -12.16
C GLN A 235 10.59 16.54 -13.25
N ARG A 236 9.28 16.59 -12.99
CA ARG A 236 8.27 17.10 -13.92
C ARG A 236 7.52 18.26 -13.28
N PRO A 237 7.21 19.33 -14.04
CA PRO A 237 6.36 20.39 -13.53
C PRO A 237 4.94 19.86 -13.26
N LEU A 238 4.34 20.29 -12.17
CA LEU A 238 2.95 20.05 -11.80
C LEU A 238 2.30 21.42 -11.54
N PRO A 239 1.29 21.81 -12.36
CA PRO A 239 0.56 23.06 -12.14
C PRO A 239 -0.04 23.12 -10.73
N VAL A 240 0.01 24.30 -10.14
CA VAL A 240 -0.64 24.61 -8.86
C VAL A 240 -1.58 25.77 -9.06
N VAL A 241 -2.66 25.81 -8.28
CA VAL A 241 -3.47 27.02 -8.14
C VAL A 241 -2.68 28.06 -7.33
N ARG A 242 -2.08 27.63 -6.23
CA ARG A 242 -1.25 28.48 -5.37
C ARG A 242 -0.38 27.65 -4.44
N GLN A 243 0.79 28.17 -4.07
CA GLN A 243 1.65 27.59 -3.03
C GLN A 243 2.33 28.66 -2.18
N VAL A 244 2.52 28.35 -0.90
CA VAL A 244 3.29 29.14 0.07
C VAL A 244 3.97 28.19 1.04
N GLY A 245 5.30 28.21 1.09
CA GLY A 245 6.07 27.31 1.95
C GLY A 245 5.71 25.85 1.68
N LYS A 246 5.21 25.16 2.71
CA LYS A 246 4.77 23.75 2.65
C LYS A 246 3.25 23.57 2.51
N CYS A 247 2.53 24.62 2.14
CA CYS A 247 1.12 24.55 1.79
C CYS A 247 0.95 24.71 0.28
N VAL A 248 0.25 23.77 -0.35
CA VAL A 248 0.01 23.75 -1.80
C VAL A 248 -1.46 23.52 -2.09
N TRP A 249 -1.96 24.19 -3.13
CA TRP A 249 -3.31 24.05 -3.63
C TRP A 249 -3.29 23.60 -5.09
N PHE A 250 -3.86 22.42 -5.35
CA PHE A 250 -4.05 21.86 -6.68
C PHE A 250 -5.53 21.86 -7.11
N THR A 251 -5.77 21.78 -8.42
CA THR A 251 -7.05 21.27 -8.93
C THR A 251 -7.01 19.74 -8.97
N PHE A 252 -8.16 19.09 -8.81
CA PHE A 252 -8.26 17.64 -8.95
C PHE A 252 -7.78 17.14 -10.32
N ALA A 253 -8.12 17.88 -11.39
CA ALA A 253 -7.75 17.53 -12.76
C ALA A 253 -6.22 17.48 -12.93
N ASP A 254 -5.51 18.53 -12.51
CA ASP A 254 -4.05 18.61 -12.63
C ASP A 254 -3.34 17.50 -11.84
N LEU A 255 -3.91 17.14 -10.69
CA LEU A 255 -3.30 16.21 -9.74
C LEU A 255 -3.62 14.73 -10.01
N CYS A 256 -4.83 14.41 -10.46
CA CYS A 256 -5.33 13.03 -10.52
C CYS A 256 -5.64 12.54 -11.95
N GLU A 257 -5.96 13.43 -12.89
CA GLU A 257 -6.32 13.01 -14.26
C GLU A 257 -5.09 12.85 -15.18
N GLY A 258 -4.02 13.59 -14.91
CA GLY A 258 -2.74 13.49 -15.65
C GLY A 258 -1.93 12.21 -15.37
N PRO A 259 -0.81 11.96 -16.07
CA PRO A 259 -0.01 10.73 -15.95
C PRO A 259 0.86 10.70 -14.68
N ARG A 260 0.20 10.56 -13.53
CA ARG A 260 0.81 10.44 -12.20
C ARG A 260 0.88 8.98 -11.74
N SER A 261 1.96 8.67 -11.03
CA SER A 261 2.21 7.40 -10.38
C SER A 261 2.20 7.56 -8.86
N GLN A 262 2.31 6.45 -8.14
CA GLN A 262 2.45 6.47 -6.68
C GLN A 262 3.66 7.31 -6.22
N LEU A 263 4.76 7.30 -6.99
CA LEU A 263 5.97 8.07 -6.67
C LEU A 263 5.71 9.58 -6.66
N ASP A 264 4.85 10.08 -7.55
CA ASP A 264 4.46 11.49 -7.55
C ASP A 264 3.78 11.86 -6.23
N TYR A 265 2.88 11.00 -5.73
CA TYR A 265 2.13 11.25 -4.50
C TYR A 265 3.00 11.10 -3.24
N MET A 266 3.94 10.14 -3.23
CA MET A 266 4.96 10.05 -2.21
C MET A 266 5.76 11.36 -2.10
N GLU A 267 6.25 11.87 -3.23
CA GLU A 267 7.05 13.10 -3.26
C GLU A 267 6.22 14.33 -2.87
N ILE A 268 4.95 14.41 -3.29
CA ILE A 268 4.04 15.49 -2.85
C ILE A 268 3.87 15.46 -1.33
N ALA A 269 3.63 14.29 -0.77
CA ALA A 269 3.42 14.13 0.66
C ALA A 269 4.71 14.38 1.47
N ASP A 270 5.90 14.16 0.89
CA ASP A 270 7.18 14.54 1.49
C ASP A 270 7.46 16.06 1.41
N GLN A 271 7.00 16.72 0.34
CA GLN A 271 7.24 18.14 0.09
C GLN A 271 6.30 19.07 0.88
N PHE A 272 5.05 18.66 1.12
CA PHE A 272 3.99 19.53 1.63
C PHE A 272 3.32 18.99 2.89
N ASP A 273 3.14 19.86 3.88
CA ASP A 273 2.45 19.53 5.14
C ASP A 273 0.93 19.71 4.99
N VAL A 274 0.49 20.61 4.08
CA VAL A 274 -0.92 20.91 3.83
C VAL A 274 -1.20 20.89 2.33
N VAL A 275 -2.12 20.05 1.90
CA VAL A 275 -2.53 19.90 0.50
C VAL A 275 -4.02 20.22 0.36
N LEU A 276 -4.34 21.30 -0.35
CA LEU A 276 -5.71 21.64 -0.73
C LEU A 276 -5.99 21.11 -2.13
N ILE A 277 -7.17 20.50 -2.32
CA ILE A 277 -7.59 19.96 -3.61
C ILE A 277 -8.99 20.48 -3.91
N SER A 278 -9.09 21.36 -4.90
CA SER A 278 -10.37 21.89 -5.37
C SER A 278 -10.88 21.14 -6.59
N GLY A 279 -12.20 21.12 -6.78
CA GLY A 279 -12.83 20.53 -7.96
C GLY A 279 -12.83 18.99 -7.96
N VAL A 280 -12.76 18.36 -6.79
CA VAL A 280 -12.97 16.91 -6.68
C VAL A 280 -14.38 16.57 -7.17
N PRO A 281 -14.55 15.74 -8.22
CA PRO A 281 -15.85 15.42 -8.75
C PRO A 281 -16.63 14.52 -7.80
N ALA A 282 -17.96 14.55 -7.90
CA ALA A 282 -18.78 13.50 -7.29
C ALA A 282 -18.52 12.19 -8.04
N PHE A 283 -17.84 11.24 -7.40
CA PHE A 283 -17.62 9.92 -7.98
C PHE A 283 -18.96 9.19 -8.09
N SER A 284 -19.35 8.85 -9.31
CA SER A 284 -20.52 8.00 -9.57
C SER A 284 -20.06 6.58 -9.85
N GLY A 285 -20.72 5.57 -9.29
CA GLY A 285 -20.41 4.15 -9.53
C GLY A 285 -20.85 3.65 -10.92
N ALA A 286 -21.14 4.55 -11.86
CA ALA A 286 -21.62 4.20 -13.19
C ALA A 286 -20.46 3.70 -14.06
N VAL A 287 -20.45 2.39 -14.26
CA VAL A 287 -19.52 1.66 -15.10
C VAL A 287 -19.66 2.10 -16.56
N THR A 288 -18.57 2.52 -17.21
CA THR A 288 -18.55 2.79 -18.66
C THR A 288 -17.56 1.87 -19.35
N SER A 289 -17.82 1.48 -20.60
CA SER A 289 -16.91 0.65 -21.39
C SER A 289 -15.98 1.51 -22.23
N GLN A 290 -14.66 1.27 -22.16
CA GLN A 290 -13.71 1.81 -23.13
C GLN A 290 -13.11 0.67 -23.96
N ILE A 291 -13.16 0.82 -25.29
CA ILE A 291 -12.44 -0.05 -26.23
C ILE A 291 -11.02 0.50 -26.34
N LYS A 292 -10.02 -0.22 -25.80
CA LYS A 292 -8.61 0.07 -26.07
C LYS A 292 -8.21 -0.55 -27.40
N ALA A 293 -7.83 0.27 -28.38
CA ALA A 293 -7.17 -0.21 -29.59
C ALA A 293 -5.74 -0.66 -29.27
N ARG A 294 -5.31 -1.81 -29.81
CA ARG A 294 -3.89 -2.21 -29.82
C ARG A 294 -3.21 -1.56 -31.02
N GLY A 295 -2.01 -1.00 -30.81
CA GLY A 295 -1.08 -0.74 -31.90
C GLY A 295 -0.68 -2.08 -32.53
N THR A 296 -0.82 -2.19 -33.85
CA THR A 296 -0.31 -3.31 -34.63
C THR A 296 1.17 -3.06 -34.90
N GLU A 297 2.05 -3.80 -34.23
CA GLU A 297 3.41 -3.96 -34.72
C GLU A 297 3.42 -5.06 -35.78
N ASP A 298 4.03 -4.73 -36.92
CA ASP A 298 4.09 -5.54 -38.13
C ASP A 298 4.63 -6.94 -37.87
N SER A 299 3.77 -7.95 -38.04
CA SER A 299 4.15 -9.28 -38.50
C SER A 299 2.93 -9.96 -39.08
N ALA A 300 2.98 -10.20 -40.39
CA ALA A 300 1.95 -10.88 -41.16
C ALA A 300 1.76 -12.30 -40.63
N LEU A 301 0.68 -12.50 -39.87
CA LEU A 301 -0.21 -13.67 -39.85
C LEU A 301 -1.34 -13.34 -38.87
N GLY A 302 -2.54 -13.09 -39.40
CA GLY A 302 -3.70 -12.65 -38.64
C GLY A 302 -4.13 -13.68 -37.60
N VAL A 303 -3.74 -13.45 -36.35
CA VAL A 303 -4.40 -14.07 -35.20
C VAL A 303 -5.62 -13.22 -34.86
N SER A 304 -6.80 -13.83 -34.91
CA SER A 304 -8.05 -13.27 -34.37
C SER A 304 -7.84 -12.87 -32.91
N THR A 305 -7.57 -11.60 -32.65
CA THR A 305 -7.42 -11.07 -31.30
C THR A 305 -8.78 -10.70 -30.75
N GLY A 306 -9.19 -11.41 -29.69
CA GLY A 306 -10.40 -11.09 -28.95
C GLY A 306 -10.35 -9.67 -28.41
N SER A 307 -11.37 -8.87 -28.74
CA SER A 307 -11.56 -7.56 -28.15
C SER A 307 -11.76 -7.72 -26.65
N ARG A 308 -10.81 -7.24 -25.84
CA ARG A 308 -11.00 -7.16 -24.38
C ARG A 308 -11.79 -5.89 -24.07
N THR A 309 -13.04 -6.03 -23.66
CA THR A 309 -13.79 -4.96 -23.00
C THR A 309 -13.17 -4.73 -21.63
N VAL A 310 -12.41 -3.65 -21.48
CA VAL A 310 -11.99 -3.19 -20.15
C VAL A 310 -13.15 -2.36 -19.60
N VAL A 311 -13.78 -2.92 -18.58
CA VAL A 311 -14.87 -2.30 -17.84
C VAL A 311 -14.24 -1.36 -16.82
N SER A 312 -14.32 -0.04 -17.04
CA SER A 312 -13.77 0.94 -16.11
C SER A 312 -14.52 2.26 -16.23
N ALA A 313 -15.00 2.79 -15.11
CA ALA A 313 -15.64 4.11 -15.10
C ALA A 313 -14.65 5.18 -15.62
N PRO A 314 -15.13 6.27 -16.26
CA PRO A 314 -14.25 7.28 -16.87
C PRO A 314 -13.21 7.86 -15.89
N HIS A 315 -13.53 7.84 -14.59
CA HIS A 315 -12.70 8.36 -13.52
C HIS A 315 -12.10 7.28 -12.61
N ASP A 316 -12.20 5.98 -12.91
CA ASP A 316 -11.64 4.92 -12.04
C ASP A 316 -10.16 5.13 -11.77
N ASN A 317 -9.40 5.54 -12.79
CA ASN A 317 -7.97 5.82 -12.62
C ASN A 317 -7.73 7.08 -11.78
N ALA A 318 -8.53 8.13 -11.95
CA ALA A 318 -8.39 9.37 -11.19
C ALA A 318 -8.86 9.20 -9.73
N ALA A 319 -9.93 8.45 -9.49
CA ALA A 319 -10.42 8.09 -8.16
C ALA A 319 -9.40 7.24 -7.41
N ARG A 320 -8.85 6.21 -8.05
CA ARG A 320 -7.77 5.38 -7.45
C ARG A 320 -6.55 6.20 -7.11
N ARG A 321 -6.13 7.10 -7.99
CA ARG A 321 -5.02 8.03 -7.74
C ARG A 321 -5.29 9.00 -6.60
N PHE A 322 -6.52 9.50 -6.50
CA PHE A 322 -6.93 10.33 -5.38
C PHE A 322 -6.88 9.58 -4.05
N ILE A 323 -7.35 8.33 -4.04
CA ILE A 323 -7.22 7.43 -2.88
C ILE A 323 -5.73 7.22 -2.55
N SER A 324 -4.90 6.87 -3.53
CA SER A 324 -3.44 6.75 -3.35
C SER A 324 -2.80 7.99 -2.73
N LEU A 325 -3.18 9.19 -3.18
CA LEU A 325 -2.69 10.44 -2.60
C LEU A 325 -3.13 10.59 -1.14
N VAL A 326 -4.40 10.34 -0.85
CA VAL A 326 -4.94 10.44 0.51
C VAL A 326 -4.21 9.47 1.43
N ASP A 327 -4.01 8.22 0.99
CA ASP A 327 -3.27 7.20 1.75
C ASP A 327 -1.84 7.67 2.08
N GLU A 328 -1.12 8.27 1.11
CA GLU A 328 0.23 8.82 1.33
C GLU A 328 0.25 9.98 2.33
N LEU A 329 -0.76 10.86 2.29
CA LEU A 329 -0.87 11.98 3.22
C LEU A 329 -1.16 11.50 4.64
N TYR A 330 -1.98 10.45 4.81
CA TYR A 330 -2.25 9.84 6.11
C TYR A 330 -1.03 9.10 6.68
N ALA A 331 -0.19 8.49 5.84
CA ALA A 331 1.00 7.78 6.27
C ALA A 331 2.09 8.67 6.92
N ARG A 332 1.96 10.00 6.82
CA ARG A 332 2.94 10.99 7.33
C ARG A 332 2.46 11.77 8.56
N GLN A 333 1.27 11.46 9.08
CA GLN A 333 0.74 12.00 10.34
C GLN A 333 1.27 11.24 11.55
#